data_AF-A0A8T6RAF8-F1
#
_entry.id   AF-A0A8T6RAF8-F1
#
_cell.length_a   1.000
_cell.length_b   1.000
_cell.length_c   1.000
_cell.angle_alpha   90.00
_cell.angle_beta   90.00
_cell.angle_gamma   90.00
#
_symmetry.space_group_name_H-M   'P 1'
#
loop_
_entity.id
_entity.type
_entity.pdbx_description
1 polymer ?
#
loop_
_entity_poly.entity_id
_entity_poly.type
_entity_poly.pdbx_seq_one_letter_code
_entity_poly.pdbx_strand_id
1 'polypeptide(L)'
;MEQQPKTSFFGVAKYRVAIRFLTRLAKGEGHYHVFYVPKYVRDFYNLRPGSYMGGITLANGISAGYRIDFSSYRRTLRGRVPESAGSSKDIVEVWMYPDTWRPRPIASERGISAKFMGSLGLTATEKKRSLQHIIVV
;
A
#
# COMPACT_ATOMS: atom_id res chain seq x y z
N MET A 1 22.42 -50.87 0.63
CA MET A 1 21.84 -49.90 1.57
C MET A 1 21.58 -48.62 0.79
N GLU A 2 20.40 -48.51 0.21
CA GLU A 2 20.01 -47.37 -0.63
C GLU A 2 19.48 -46.27 0.28
N GLN A 3 20.28 -45.21 0.48
CA GLN A 3 19.85 -44.04 1.24
C GLN A 3 18.86 -43.26 0.39
N GLN A 4 17.58 -43.28 0.79
CA GLN A 4 16.58 -42.39 0.22
C GLN A 4 17.00 -40.93 0.44
N PRO A 5 16.83 -40.04 -0.55
CA PRO A 5 17.12 -38.64 -0.36
C PRO A 5 16.13 -38.07 0.65
N LYS A 6 16.65 -37.56 1.76
CA LYS A 6 15.90 -36.70 2.69
C LYS A 6 15.52 -35.43 1.94
N THR A 7 14.35 -35.44 1.31
CA THR A 7 13.67 -34.23 0.87
C THR A 7 13.37 -33.40 2.10
N SER A 8 14.27 -32.46 2.38
CA SER A 8 14.01 -31.34 3.25
C SER A 8 12.84 -30.57 2.64
N PHE A 9 11.68 -30.68 3.29
CA PHE A 9 10.55 -29.78 3.06
C PHE A 9 10.98 -28.39 3.55
N PHE A 10 11.77 -27.69 2.74
CA PHE A 10 12.02 -26.27 2.90
C PHE A 10 10.66 -25.56 2.82
N GLY A 11 10.36 -24.80 3.87
CA GLY A 11 9.06 -24.24 4.20
C GLY A 11 8.26 -23.72 2.99
N VAL A 12 7.07 -24.29 2.82
CA VAL A 12 6.03 -23.77 1.93
C VAL A 12 5.72 -22.35 2.39
N ALA A 13 6.23 -21.35 1.66
CA ALA A 13 5.88 -19.96 1.89
C ALA A 13 4.35 -19.83 1.72
N LYS A 14 3.70 -19.60 2.86
CA LYS A 14 2.28 -19.72 3.16
C LYS A 14 1.46 -18.57 2.54
N TYR A 15 1.69 -18.24 1.27
CA TYR A 15 0.91 -17.19 0.60
C TYR A 15 -0.43 -17.76 0.18
N ARG A 16 -1.50 -17.31 0.84
CA ARG A 16 -2.88 -17.65 0.46
C ARG A 16 -3.18 -17.00 -0.90
N VAL A 17 -4.08 -17.63 -1.66
CA VAL A 17 -4.55 -17.26 -3.01
C VAL A 17 -4.44 -15.76 -3.33
N ALA A 18 -3.76 -15.43 -4.43
CA ALA A 18 -3.62 -14.04 -4.88
C ALA A 18 -4.98 -13.46 -5.29
N ILE A 19 -5.28 -12.24 -4.84
CA ILE A 19 -6.35 -11.44 -5.43
C ILE A 19 -5.88 -10.96 -6.79
N ARG A 20 -6.75 -11.02 -7.80
CA ARG A 20 -6.47 -10.52 -9.14
C ARG A 20 -7.62 -9.63 -9.63
N PHE A 21 -7.31 -8.55 -10.33
CA PHE A 21 -8.31 -7.72 -11.00
C PHE A 21 -7.69 -6.92 -12.14
N LEU A 22 -8.52 -6.57 -13.13
CA LEU A 22 -8.14 -5.72 -14.23
C LEU A 22 -8.28 -4.24 -13.88
N THR A 23 -7.32 -3.42 -14.28
CA THR A 23 -7.37 -1.97 -14.15
C THR A 23 -6.60 -1.31 -15.29
N ARG A 24 -6.86 -0.03 -15.51
CA ARG A 24 -6.05 0.82 -16.39
C ARG A 24 -4.95 1.50 -15.61
N LEU A 25 -3.73 1.52 -16.16
CA LEU A 25 -2.63 2.34 -15.65
C LEU A 25 -2.84 3.80 -16.05
N ALA A 26 -2.49 4.71 -15.15
CA ALA A 26 -2.42 6.13 -15.40
C ALA A 26 -1.02 6.66 -15.04
N LYS A 27 -0.60 7.72 -15.74
CA LYS A 27 0.66 8.41 -15.42
C LYS A 27 0.61 8.93 -13.98
N GLY A 28 1.59 8.51 -13.17
CA GLY A 28 1.79 9.00 -11.82
C GLY A 28 2.83 10.12 -11.77
N GLU A 29 3.20 10.51 -10.56
CA GLU A 29 4.31 11.44 -10.31
C GLU A 29 5.66 10.68 -10.23
N GLY A 30 6.69 11.27 -10.83
CA GLY A 30 8.01 10.68 -10.95
C GLY A 30 8.01 9.42 -11.83
N HIS A 31 8.93 8.49 -11.55
CA HIS A 31 9.12 7.24 -12.30
C HIS A 31 8.11 6.14 -11.94
N TYR A 32 6.83 6.50 -11.84
CA TYR A 32 5.79 5.59 -11.40
C TYR A 32 4.47 5.74 -12.17
N HIS A 33 3.79 4.62 -12.32
CA HIS A 33 2.39 4.57 -12.72
C HIS A 33 1.49 4.37 -11.50
N VAL A 34 0.25 4.80 -11.65
CA VAL A 34 -0.81 4.61 -10.66
C VAL A 34 -1.99 3.87 -11.26
N PHE A 35 -2.73 3.19 -10.42
CA PHE A 35 -4.00 2.57 -10.77
C PHE A 35 -4.97 2.66 -9.60
N TYR A 36 -6.24 2.43 -9.88
CA TYR A 36 -7.30 2.52 -8.87
C TYR A 36 -7.89 1.14 -8.64
N VAL A 37 -7.96 0.74 -7.38
CA VAL A 37 -8.58 -0.52 -7.00
C VAL A 37 -10.10 -0.40 -7.20
N PRO A 38 -10.76 -1.33 -7.90
CA PRO A 38 -12.21 -1.33 -7.97
C PRO A 38 -12.82 -1.42 -6.56
N LYS A 39 -13.87 -0.65 -6.30
CA LYS A 39 -14.47 -0.55 -4.95
C LYS A 39 -14.85 -1.92 -4.37
N TYR A 40 -15.44 -2.79 -5.20
CA TYR A 40 -15.82 -4.14 -4.77
C TYR A 40 -14.61 -4.99 -4.35
N VAL A 41 -13.45 -4.84 -5.00
CA VAL A 41 -12.21 -5.56 -4.61
C VAL A 41 -11.74 -5.06 -3.26
N ARG A 42 -11.72 -3.73 -3.05
CA ARG A 42 -11.33 -3.15 -1.76
C ARG A 42 -12.23 -3.65 -0.64
N ASP A 43 -13.55 -3.61 -0.85
CA ASP A 43 -14.54 -3.90 0.18
C ASP A 43 -14.61 -5.41 0.47
N PHE A 44 -14.67 -6.26 -0.55
CA PHE A 44 -14.77 -7.72 -0.40
C PHE A 44 -13.54 -8.32 0.29
N TYR A 45 -12.34 -7.84 -0.06
CA TYR A 45 -11.09 -8.34 0.51
C TYR A 45 -10.56 -7.49 1.66
N ASN A 46 -11.33 -6.48 2.11
CA ASN A 46 -10.96 -5.56 3.18
C ASN A 46 -9.53 -4.98 3.04
N LEU A 47 -9.22 -4.51 1.83
CA LEU A 47 -7.89 -3.96 1.53
C LEU A 47 -7.69 -2.62 2.23
N ARG A 48 -6.47 -2.40 2.73
CA ARG A 48 -6.10 -1.22 3.53
C ARG A 48 -4.97 -0.44 2.86
N PRO A 49 -4.83 0.87 3.14
CA PRO A 49 -3.61 1.59 2.81
C PRO A 49 -2.38 0.91 3.42
N GLY A 50 -1.26 0.92 2.72
CA GLY A 50 -0.07 0.19 3.10
C GLY A 50 0.61 -0.43 1.89
N SER A 51 1.36 -1.49 2.12
CA SER A 51 2.23 -2.08 1.12
C SER A 51 2.02 -3.59 1.06
N TYR A 52 1.75 -4.12 -0.13
CA TYR A 52 1.49 -5.54 -0.38
C TYR A 52 2.54 -6.08 -1.34
N MET A 53 2.88 -7.36 -1.22
CA MET A 53 3.57 -8.09 -2.28
C MET A 53 2.56 -8.46 -3.36
N GLY A 54 2.93 -8.22 -4.60
CA GLY A 54 2.06 -8.45 -5.75
C GLY A 54 2.81 -8.27 -7.04
N GLY A 55 2.09 -7.89 -8.09
CA GLY A 55 2.67 -7.62 -9.39
C GLY A 55 1.63 -7.22 -10.42
N ILE A 56 2.12 -7.06 -11.64
CA ILE A 56 1.31 -6.73 -12.80
C ILE A 56 1.58 -7.76 -13.89
N THR A 57 0.51 -8.17 -14.56
CA THR A 57 0.54 -8.95 -15.79
C THR A 57 -0.05 -8.13 -16.93
N LEU A 58 0.75 -7.94 -17.98
CA LEU A 58 0.38 -7.25 -19.20
C LEU A 58 -0.48 -8.15 -20.09
N ALA A 59 -1.20 -7.54 -21.05
CA ALA A 59 -2.06 -8.27 -21.98
C ALA A 59 -1.30 -9.29 -22.86
N ASN A 60 0.00 -9.08 -23.09
CA ASN A 60 0.87 -10.01 -23.80
C ASN A 60 1.38 -11.18 -22.93
N GLY A 61 0.92 -11.30 -21.68
CA GLY A 61 1.29 -12.35 -20.74
C GLY A 61 2.57 -12.08 -19.95
N ILE A 62 3.30 -11.00 -20.23
CA ILE A 62 4.49 -10.62 -19.44
C ILE A 62 4.03 -10.25 -18.03
N SER A 63 4.62 -10.89 -17.03
CA SER A 63 4.29 -10.69 -15.62
C SER A 63 5.53 -10.36 -14.81
N ALA A 64 5.42 -9.40 -13.91
CA ALA A 64 6.50 -8.97 -13.03
C ALA A 64 5.98 -8.71 -11.62
N GLY A 65 6.78 -9.13 -10.63
CA GLY A 65 6.48 -8.97 -9.21
C GLY A 65 7.01 -7.64 -8.67
N TYR A 66 6.18 -6.95 -7.88
CA TYR A 66 6.49 -5.68 -7.25
C TYR A 66 5.96 -5.61 -5.82
N ARG A 67 6.53 -4.70 -5.06
CA ARG A 67 5.89 -4.21 -3.85
C ARG A 67 4.89 -3.12 -4.24
N ILE A 68 3.60 -3.41 -4.11
CA ILE A 68 2.51 -2.51 -4.49
C ILE A 68 2.11 -1.66 -3.30
N ASP A 69 2.17 -0.36 -3.52
CA ASP A 69 2.00 0.65 -2.49
C ASP A 69 0.63 1.33 -2.61
N PHE A 70 -0.28 1.04 -1.68
CA PHE A 70 -1.63 1.62 -1.64
C PHE A 70 -1.73 2.84 -0.74
N SER A 71 -2.31 3.90 -1.31
CA SER A 71 -2.70 5.13 -0.62
C SER A 71 -4.21 5.30 -0.69
N SER A 72 -4.81 5.91 0.34
CA SER A 72 -6.23 6.29 0.30
C SER A 72 -6.47 7.27 -0.84
N TYR A 73 -7.51 7.03 -1.64
CA TYR A 73 -7.93 7.94 -2.70
C TYR A 73 -9.45 7.98 -2.81
N ARG A 74 -10.06 9.11 -2.43
CA ARG A 74 -11.51 9.28 -2.37
C ARG A 74 -12.13 8.12 -1.56
N ARG A 75 -13.01 7.32 -2.18
CA ARG A 75 -13.68 6.16 -1.59
C ARG A 75 -13.06 4.82 -2.01
N THR A 76 -11.80 4.81 -2.46
CA THR A 76 -11.07 3.60 -2.83
C THR A 76 -9.57 3.69 -2.47
N LEU A 77 -8.75 2.75 -2.97
CA LEU A 77 -7.30 2.76 -2.90
C LEU A 77 -6.68 3.10 -4.26
N ARG A 78 -5.60 3.88 -4.22
CA ARG A 78 -4.72 4.13 -5.35
C ARG A 78 -3.42 3.37 -5.14
N GLY A 79 -3.13 2.43 -6.05
CA GLY A 79 -1.88 1.68 -6.09
C GLY A 79 -0.80 2.41 -6.88
N ARG A 80 0.46 2.21 -6.49
CA ARG A 80 1.64 2.73 -7.17
C ARG A 80 2.55 1.58 -7.58
N VAL A 81 3.05 1.64 -8.81
CA VAL A 81 3.96 0.66 -9.43
C VAL A 81 5.02 1.40 -10.26
N PRO A 82 6.20 0.81 -10.49
CA PRO A 82 7.23 1.44 -11.31
C PRO A 82 6.77 1.59 -12.78
N GLU A 83 7.38 2.52 -13.52
CA GLU A 83 7.15 2.69 -14.96
C GLU A 83 7.47 1.43 -15.77
N SER A 84 8.33 0.54 -15.27
CA SER A 84 8.61 -0.74 -15.93
C SER A 84 7.43 -1.72 -15.92
N ALA A 85 6.35 -1.44 -15.20
CA ALA A 85 5.18 -2.31 -15.10
C ALA A 85 4.21 -2.20 -16.29
N GLY A 86 4.44 -1.28 -17.23
CA GLY A 86 3.61 -1.08 -18.41
C GLY A 86 3.60 0.38 -18.86
N SER A 87 2.82 0.69 -19.90
CA SER A 87 2.63 2.07 -20.36
C SER A 87 1.40 2.71 -19.73
N SER A 88 1.38 4.04 -19.67
CA SER A 88 0.16 4.78 -19.33
C SER A 88 -0.96 4.43 -20.30
N LYS A 89 -2.17 4.24 -19.76
CA LYS A 89 -3.39 3.76 -20.44
C LYS A 89 -3.43 2.27 -20.74
N ASP A 90 -2.40 1.49 -20.45
CA ASP A 90 -2.48 0.02 -20.60
C ASP A 90 -3.54 -0.55 -19.66
N ILE A 91 -4.28 -1.55 -20.16
CA ILE A 91 -5.12 -2.40 -19.31
C ILE A 91 -4.24 -3.55 -18.85
N VAL A 92 -4.16 -3.73 -17.54
CA VAL A 92 -3.29 -4.72 -16.92
C VAL A 92 -4.05 -5.50 -15.86
N GLU A 93 -3.64 -6.74 -15.63
CA GLU A 93 -4.05 -7.50 -14.45
C GLU A 93 -3.11 -7.15 -13.29
N VAL A 94 -3.68 -6.67 -12.19
CA VAL A 94 -2.97 -6.52 -10.93
C VAL A 94 -3.23 -7.77 -10.11
N TRP A 95 -2.17 -8.38 -9.58
CA TRP A 95 -2.28 -9.46 -8.61
C TRP A 95 -1.56 -9.11 -7.31
N MET A 96 -2.08 -9.53 -6.16
CA MET A 96 -1.45 -9.29 -4.86
C MET A 96 -1.84 -10.33 -3.81
N TYR A 97 -1.01 -10.42 -2.77
CA TYR A 97 -1.21 -11.34 -1.64
C TYR A 97 -1.64 -10.56 -0.39
N PRO A 98 -2.91 -10.68 0.07
CA PRO A 98 -3.44 -9.85 1.17
C PRO A 98 -2.73 -10.01 2.51
N ASP A 99 -2.25 -11.22 2.77
CA ASP A 99 -1.49 -11.61 3.96
C ASP A 99 -0.10 -10.98 4.04
N THR A 100 0.38 -10.38 2.94
CA THR A 100 1.68 -9.69 2.89
C THR A 100 1.60 -8.20 3.23
N TRP A 101 0.43 -7.72 3.63
CA TRP A 101 0.22 -6.32 4.01
C TRP A 101 1.21 -5.89 5.08
N ARG A 102 1.85 -4.74 4.85
CA ARG A 102 2.60 -4.01 5.86
C ARG A 102 2.09 -2.57 5.94
N PRO A 103 1.93 -2.01 7.15
CA PRO A 103 1.67 -0.58 7.29
C PRO A 103 2.84 0.20 6.69
N ARG A 104 2.56 1.30 5.99
CA ARG A 104 3.63 2.24 5.65
C ARG A 104 3.92 3.09 6.88
N PRO A 105 5.20 3.41 7.17
CA PRO A 105 5.51 4.43 8.16
C PRO A 105 4.81 5.70 7.73
N ILE A 106 3.94 6.24 8.60
CA ILE A 106 3.46 7.60 8.45
C ILE A 106 4.74 8.45 8.58
N ALA A 107 5.26 8.97 7.47
CA ALA A 107 6.24 10.03 7.55
C ALA A 107 5.60 11.09 8.45
N SER A 108 6.22 11.33 9.60
CA SER A 108 5.66 12.06 10.74
C SER A 108 4.83 13.24 10.27
N GLU A 109 3.64 13.42 10.84
CA GLU A 109 2.78 14.60 10.66
C GLU A 109 3.41 15.90 11.23
N ARG A 110 4.74 16.09 11.11
CA ARG A 110 5.42 17.37 11.35
C ARG A 110 5.29 18.35 10.18
N GLY A 111 4.21 18.25 9.40
CA GLY A 111 3.97 19.11 8.23
C GLY A 111 2.53 19.61 8.05
N ILE A 112 1.56 19.12 8.85
CA ILE A 112 0.13 19.47 8.67
C ILE A 112 -0.44 20.22 9.89
N SER A 113 0.38 20.61 10.87
CA SER A 113 -0.05 21.46 12.00
C SER A 113 0.44 22.92 11.91
N ALA A 114 0.78 23.43 10.72
CA ALA A 114 1.19 24.84 10.54
C ALA A 114 0.20 25.70 9.75
N LYS A 115 -0.87 25.12 9.17
CA LYS A 115 -1.88 25.88 8.40
C LYS A 115 -3.28 25.96 9.03
N PHE A 116 -3.53 25.21 10.11
CA PHE A 116 -4.81 25.29 10.87
C PHE A 116 -4.70 26.00 12.23
N MET A 117 -3.51 26.47 12.59
CA MET A 117 -3.23 27.26 13.80
C MET A 117 -2.88 28.73 13.44
N GLY A 118 -3.49 29.25 12.37
CA GLY A 118 -3.27 30.61 11.89
C GLY A 118 -4.43 31.58 12.19
N SER A 119 -5.53 31.12 12.80
CA SER A 119 -6.73 31.98 12.99
C SER A 119 -7.21 32.12 14.43
N LEU A 120 -6.47 31.64 15.44
CA LEU A 120 -6.82 31.87 16.84
C LEU A 120 -5.58 32.37 17.56
N GLY A 121 -5.45 33.70 17.61
CA GLY A 121 -4.46 34.38 18.41
C GLY A 121 -4.67 34.06 19.88
N LEU A 122 -3.79 33.25 20.44
CA LEU A 122 -3.68 33.01 21.88
C LEU A 122 -2.21 33.27 22.27
N THR A 123 -2.03 34.27 23.13
CA THR A 123 -0.75 34.76 23.61
C THR A 123 -0.10 33.78 24.59
N ALA A 124 1.23 33.87 24.71
CA ALA A 124 2.14 32.84 25.23
C ALA A 124 2.02 32.44 26.71
N THR A 125 0.89 32.65 27.37
CA THR A 125 0.75 32.47 28.82
C THR A 125 0.01 31.18 29.23
N GLU A 126 -0.66 30.48 28.30
CA GLU A 126 -1.43 29.26 28.62
C GLU A 126 -0.73 27.93 28.31
N LYS A 127 0.57 27.95 27.96
CA LYS A 127 1.30 26.74 27.55
C LYS A 127 1.70 25.81 28.71
N LYS A 128 1.49 26.20 29.97
CA LYS A 128 2.04 25.47 31.14
C LYS A 128 1.04 24.63 31.93
N ARG A 129 -0.27 24.65 31.61
CA ARG A 129 -1.29 23.85 32.35
C ARG A 129 -1.83 22.62 31.62
N SER A 130 -1.61 22.45 30.32
CA SER A 130 -2.13 21.29 29.57
C SER A 130 -1.22 20.06 29.55
N LEU A 131 0.03 20.16 30.03
CA LEU A 131 0.99 19.05 29.99
C LEU A 131 0.98 18.14 31.23
N GLN A 132 0.11 18.40 32.22
CA GLN A 132 0.05 17.63 33.46
C GLN A 132 -1.05 16.56 33.54
N HIS A 133 -1.85 16.34 32.48
CA HIS A 133 -2.95 15.36 32.52
C HIS A 133 -2.77 14.14 31.61
N ILE A 134 -1.58 13.91 31.03
CA ILE A 134 -1.33 12.73 30.17
C ILE A 134 -0.19 11.87 30.73
N ILE A 135 -0.27 11.50 32.02
CA ILE A 135 0.41 10.31 32.57
C ILE A 135 -0.44 9.77 33.74
N VAL A 136 -1.37 8.84 33.47
CA VAL A 136 -1.79 7.77 34.41
C VAL A 136 -2.33 6.59 33.57
N VAL A 137 -1.53 5.54 33.37
CA VAL A 137 -1.80 4.14 33.75
C VAL A 137 -0.44 3.49 34.00
#